data_AF-C2KKG9-F1
#
_entry.id   AF-C2KKG9-F1
#
_cell.length_a   1.000
_cell.length_b   1.000
_cell.length_c   1.000
_cell.angle_alpha   90.00
_cell.angle_beta   90.00
_cell.angle_gamma   90.00
#
_symmetry.space_group_name_H-M   'P 1'
#
loop_
_entity.id
_entity.type
_entity.pdbx_description
1 polymer ?
#
loop_
_entity_poly.entity_id
_entity_poly.type
_entity_poly.pdbx_seq_one_letter_code
_entity_poly.pdbx_strand_id
1 'polypeptide(L)'
;MMIPIILDMDLGIDDAVALSIALSNPSIDIKLLTSVAGNVSVDKTTNNLLKLTTFFYQTQIPVAKGAAAPLKKDFSDAAYIHGESGMPGYDFPQVTKEAIKLDAVTAMAEELEASIVPMTIVATGSYTNIAMLIQKYSSLLHKIEKICFDEWLFVRRECVFSCRI
;
A
#
# COMPACT_ATOMS: atom_id res chain seq x y z
N MET A 1 -1.37 5.40 -22.01
CA MET A 1 -2.55 5.19 -21.15
C MET A 1 -2.08 5.19 -19.71
N MET A 2 -2.83 5.80 -18.80
CA MET A 2 -2.50 5.74 -17.36
C MET A 2 -2.89 4.36 -16.81
N ILE A 3 -2.04 3.81 -15.94
CA ILE A 3 -2.25 2.53 -15.27
C ILE A 3 -2.85 2.84 -13.89
N PRO A 4 -4.11 2.44 -13.61
CA PRO A 4 -4.71 2.65 -12.31
C PRO A 4 -4.12 1.65 -11.31
N ILE A 5 -3.58 2.16 -10.21
CA ILE A 5 -2.93 1.33 -9.19
C ILE A 5 -3.47 1.55 -7.78
N ILE A 6 -3.43 0.48 -6.98
CA ILE A 6 -3.52 0.51 -5.53
C ILE A 6 -2.14 0.18 -4.98
N LEU A 7 -1.66 0.96 -4.01
CA LEU A 7 -0.41 0.68 -3.28
C LEU A 7 -0.72 0.23 -1.85
N ASP A 8 -0.22 -0.94 -1.46
CA ASP A 8 -0.31 -1.51 -0.13
C ASP A 8 1.09 -1.58 0.50
N MET A 9 1.33 -0.74 1.50
CA MET A 9 2.69 -0.42 1.95
C MET A 9 2.81 -0.51 3.48
N ASP A 10 3.95 -0.97 3.98
CA ASP A 10 4.35 -0.86 5.39
C ASP A 10 5.44 0.21 5.61
N LEU A 11 5.35 1.26 4.80
CA LEU A 11 6.12 2.50 4.76
C LEU A 11 7.37 2.61 5.67
N GLY A 12 8.48 2.12 5.13
CA GLY A 12 9.87 2.48 5.43
C GLY A 12 10.51 3.44 4.42
N ILE A 13 11.84 3.57 4.46
CA ILE A 13 12.59 4.51 3.61
C ILE A 13 12.51 4.12 2.12
N ASP A 14 12.61 2.83 1.83
CA ASP A 14 12.44 2.22 0.51
C ASP A 14 11.03 2.44 -0.06
N ASP A 15 9.99 2.21 0.74
CA ASP A 15 8.61 2.55 0.37
C ASP A 15 8.43 4.03 0.04
N ALA A 16 9.08 4.92 0.81
CA ALA A 16 9.01 6.35 0.56
C ALA A 16 9.60 6.71 -0.83
N VAL A 17 10.68 6.04 -1.24
CA VAL A 17 11.26 6.17 -2.58
C VAL A 17 10.30 5.62 -3.63
N ALA A 18 9.74 4.42 -3.42
CA ALA A 18 8.79 3.82 -4.36
C ALA A 18 7.55 4.70 -4.57
N LEU A 19 6.98 5.25 -3.48
CA LEU A 19 5.85 6.17 -3.55
C LEU A 19 6.22 7.47 -4.27
N SER A 20 7.41 8.02 -4.01
CA SER A 20 7.90 9.24 -4.70
C SER A 20 8.01 9.04 -6.21
N ILE A 21 8.51 7.87 -6.63
CA ILE A 21 8.57 7.47 -8.05
C ILE A 21 7.17 7.35 -8.64
N ALA A 22 6.26 6.68 -7.93
CA ALA A 22 4.88 6.49 -8.39
C ALA A 22 4.15 7.84 -8.56
N LEU A 23 4.24 8.74 -7.57
CA LEU A 23 3.61 10.06 -7.61
C LEU A 23 4.19 10.97 -8.70
N SER A 24 5.44 10.77 -9.09
CA SER A 24 6.12 11.57 -10.12
C SER A 24 5.95 11.01 -11.54
N ASN A 25 5.37 9.81 -11.70
CA ASN A 25 5.25 9.13 -12.99
C ASN A 25 3.89 9.43 -13.66
N PRO A 26 3.85 10.15 -14.79
CA PRO A 26 2.59 10.52 -15.45
C PRO A 26 1.83 9.34 -16.08
N SER A 27 2.44 8.14 -16.13
CA SER A 27 1.78 6.92 -16.60
C SER A 27 1.10 6.14 -15.46
N ILE A 28 1.24 6.57 -14.21
CA ILE A 28 0.68 5.92 -13.03
C ILE A 28 -0.44 6.80 -12.46
N ASP A 29 -1.59 6.18 -12.20
CA ASP A 29 -2.76 6.82 -11.60
C ASP A 29 -3.06 6.11 -10.29
N ILE A 30 -2.54 6.67 -9.20
CA ILE A 30 -2.71 6.10 -7.86
C ILE A 30 -4.14 6.38 -7.39
N LYS A 31 -4.94 5.33 -7.32
CA LYS A 31 -6.33 5.41 -6.89
C LYS A 31 -6.49 5.31 -5.39
N LEU A 32 -5.66 4.49 -4.74
CA LEU A 32 -5.74 4.25 -3.30
C LEU A 32 -4.36 3.92 -2.74
N LEU A 33 -4.06 4.51 -1.58
CA LEU A 33 -2.95 4.11 -0.73
C LEU A 33 -3.51 3.37 0.49
N THR A 34 -2.87 2.28 0.85
CA THR A 34 -3.24 1.47 2.00
C THR A 34 -2.02 1.17 2.84
N SER A 35 -2.20 1.20 4.16
CA SER A 35 -1.14 0.85 5.11
C SER A 35 -1.34 -0.55 5.67
N VAL A 36 -0.24 -1.22 5.97
CA VAL A 36 -0.23 -2.48 6.71
C VAL A 36 0.87 -2.44 7.78
N ALA A 37 0.66 -3.16 8.88
CA ALA A 37 1.71 -3.37 9.86
C ALA A 37 2.84 -4.23 9.28
N GLY A 38 4.08 -3.85 9.59
CA GLY A 38 5.29 -4.52 9.12
C GLY A 38 6.52 -3.88 9.77
N ASN A 39 7.25 -3.06 9.01
CA ASN A 39 8.41 -2.31 9.51
C ASN A 39 8.15 -1.57 10.84
N VAL A 40 7.01 -0.88 10.89
CA VAL A 40 6.48 -0.22 12.09
C VAL A 40 5.00 -0.56 12.28
N SER A 41 4.42 -0.12 13.40
CA SER A 41 2.98 -0.29 13.62
C SER A 41 2.16 0.37 12.50
N VAL A 42 1.01 -0.21 12.19
CA VAL A 42 0.13 0.31 11.12
C VAL A 42 -0.25 1.78 11.35
N ASP A 43 -0.34 2.26 12.59
CA ASP A 43 -0.58 3.67 12.91
C ASP A 43 0.56 4.57 12.43
N LYS A 44 1.80 4.16 12.67
CA LYS A 44 2.99 4.88 12.22
C LYS A 44 3.08 4.86 10.70
N THR A 45 2.86 3.71 10.07
CA THR A 45 2.81 3.57 8.61
C THR A 45 1.75 4.47 7.98
N THR A 46 0.54 4.48 8.54
CA THR A 46 -0.56 5.33 8.06
C THR A 46 -0.18 6.81 8.15
N ASN A 47 0.38 7.22 9.28
CA ASN A 47 0.84 8.60 9.46
C ASN A 47 1.94 8.98 8.48
N ASN A 48 2.88 8.06 8.18
CA ASN A 48 3.92 8.30 7.19
C ASN A 48 3.35 8.46 5.77
N LEU A 49 2.33 7.69 5.39
CA LEU A 49 1.65 7.85 4.09
C LEU A 49 0.97 9.22 3.99
N LEU A 50 0.34 9.65 5.09
CA LEU A 50 -0.27 10.98 5.17
C LEU A 50 0.79 12.09 5.04
N LYS A 51 1.93 11.98 5.75
CA LYS A 51 3.05 12.92 5.64
C LYS A 51 3.57 13.03 4.21
N LEU A 52 3.82 11.90 3.53
CA LEU A 52 4.35 11.89 2.17
C LEU A 52 3.35 12.47 1.17
N THR A 53 2.07 12.08 1.25
CA THR A 53 1.05 12.65 0.35
C THR A 53 0.85 14.14 0.58
N THR A 54 0.94 14.63 1.81
CA THR A 54 0.93 16.08 2.09
C THR A 54 2.18 16.76 1.52
N PHE A 55 3.37 16.18 1.71
CA PHE A 55 4.63 16.74 1.20
C PHE A 55 4.65 16.90 -0.33
N PHE A 56 4.11 15.92 -1.05
CA PHE A 56 4.02 15.96 -2.52
C PHE A 56 2.81 16.74 -3.06
N TYR A 57 2.00 17.38 -2.22
CA TYR A 57 0.75 18.06 -2.61
C TYR A 57 -0.28 17.13 -3.27
N GLN A 58 -0.30 15.86 -2.86
CA GLN A 58 -1.16 14.79 -3.41
C GLN A 58 -2.23 14.37 -2.38
N THR A 59 -2.81 15.35 -1.69
CA THR A 59 -3.73 15.13 -0.58
C THR A 59 -5.07 14.53 -0.99
N GLN A 60 -5.44 14.62 -2.26
CA GLN A 60 -6.66 14.06 -2.84
C GLN A 60 -6.65 12.52 -2.95
N ILE A 61 -5.48 11.88 -2.92
CA ILE A 61 -5.38 10.41 -2.99
C ILE A 61 -5.87 9.84 -1.64
N PRO A 62 -6.88 8.96 -1.60
CA PRO A 62 -7.35 8.37 -0.34
C PRO A 62 -6.28 7.49 0.30
N VAL A 63 -6.18 7.56 1.62
CA VAL A 63 -5.30 6.72 2.44
C VAL A 63 -6.17 5.92 3.39
N ALA A 64 -6.13 4.58 3.35
CA ALA A 64 -6.90 3.71 4.22
C ALA A 64 -5.98 2.91 5.16
N LYS A 65 -6.39 2.80 6.43
CA LYS A 65 -5.65 2.05 7.45
C LYS A 65 -5.97 0.56 7.35
N GLY A 66 -4.98 -0.31 7.25
CA GLY A 66 -5.18 -1.75 7.12
C GLY A 66 -4.85 -2.57 8.37
N ALA A 67 -4.41 -3.81 8.15
CA ALA A 67 -4.20 -4.78 9.20
C ALA A 67 -3.09 -4.37 10.17
N ALA A 68 -3.38 -4.48 11.48
CA ALA A 68 -2.44 -4.16 12.56
C ALA A 68 -1.50 -5.31 12.92
N ALA A 69 -1.77 -6.53 12.45
CA ALA A 69 -0.98 -7.72 12.75
C ALA A 69 -1.11 -8.78 11.65
N PRO A 70 -0.15 -9.73 11.53
CA PRO A 70 -0.25 -10.87 10.63
C PRO A 70 -1.46 -11.78 10.92
N LEU A 71 -1.92 -12.54 9.92
CA LEU A 71 -3.12 -13.40 10.05
C LEU A 71 -3.04 -14.50 11.12
N LYS A 72 -1.84 -15.01 11.43
CA LYS A 72 -1.66 -16.22 12.24
C LYS A 72 -0.58 -16.11 13.33
N LYS A 73 0.12 -14.98 13.40
CA LYS A 73 1.24 -14.78 14.31
C LYS A 73 1.11 -13.41 14.96
N ASP A 74 1.64 -13.28 16.16
CA ASP A 74 1.73 -12.00 16.82
C ASP A 74 2.60 -11.04 16.03
N PHE A 75 2.24 -9.76 16.07
CA PHE A 75 3.02 -8.71 15.43
C PHE A 75 4.28 -8.43 16.26
N SER A 76 5.41 -8.34 15.57
CA SER A 76 6.67 -7.81 16.08
C SER A 76 7.15 -6.79 15.07
N ASP A 77 7.35 -5.55 15.49
CA ASP A 77 7.88 -4.52 14.59
C ASP A 77 9.38 -4.72 14.32
N ALA A 78 9.87 -4.03 13.29
CA ALA A 78 11.28 -3.95 12.94
C ALA A 78 11.83 -2.54 13.23
N ALA A 79 11.31 -1.87 14.27
CA ALA A 79 11.69 -0.50 14.61
C ALA A 79 13.19 -0.35 14.91
N TYR A 80 13.86 -1.43 15.31
CA TYR A 80 15.32 -1.47 15.50
C TYR A 80 16.13 -1.27 14.19
N ILE A 81 15.54 -1.54 13.02
CA ILE A 81 16.15 -1.32 11.70
C ILE A 81 15.72 0.04 11.12
N HIS A 82 14.42 0.36 11.21
CA HIS A 82 13.82 1.51 10.50
C HIS A 82 13.66 2.77 11.36
N GLY A 83 14.08 2.72 12.64
CA GLY A 83 13.91 3.81 13.60
C GLY A 83 12.48 3.86 14.17
N GLU A 84 12.30 4.66 15.22
CA GLU A 84 11.04 4.68 15.99
C GLU A 84 9.82 5.08 15.15
N SER A 85 10.00 5.97 14.17
CA SER A 85 8.94 6.41 13.27
C SER A 85 8.85 5.64 11.95
N GLY A 86 9.86 4.83 11.59
CA GLY A 86 10.01 4.24 10.25
C GLY A 86 10.60 5.19 9.20
N MET A 87 10.65 6.49 9.50
CA MET A 87 11.21 7.56 8.65
C MET A 87 11.90 8.64 9.52
N PRO A 88 13.01 8.33 10.20
CA PRO A 88 13.75 9.32 10.98
C PRO A 88 14.49 10.31 10.06
N GLY A 89 14.74 11.53 10.55
CA GLY A 89 15.70 12.46 9.93
C GLY A 89 15.15 13.52 8.97
N TYR A 90 13.82 13.64 8.84
CA TYR A 90 13.20 14.72 8.07
C TYR A 90 11.96 15.30 8.77
N ASP A 91 11.88 16.63 8.83
CA ASP A 91 10.73 17.35 9.38
C ASP A 91 9.68 17.56 8.28
N PHE A 92 8.72 16.63 8.22
CA PHE A 92 7.60 16.72 7.29
C PHE A 92 6.66 17.88 7.65
N PRO A 93 6.00 18.49 6.64
CA PRO A 93 4.95 19.48 6.90
C PRO A 93 3.83 18.89 7.74
N GLN A 94 3.09 19.77 8.43
CA GLN A 94 1.93 19.36 9.20
C GLN A 94 0.93 18.64 8.30
N VAL A 95 0.56 17.42 8.68
CA VAL A 95 -0.47 16.63 7.98
C VAL A 95 -1.80 17.38 8.04
N THR A 96 -2.39 17.62 6.87
CA THR A 96 -3.64 18.39 6.73
C THR A 96 -4.87 17.53 6.46
N LYS A 97 -4.70 16.21 6.37
CA LYS A 97 -5.78 15.26 6.08
C LYS A 97 -5.70 14.04 6.99
N GLU A 98 -6.83 13.36 7.14
CA GLU A 98 -6.92 12.10 7.88
C GLU A 98 -7.01 10.92 6.91
N ALA A 99 -6.69 9.73 7.39
CA ALA A 99 -7.03 8.50 6.69
C ALA A 99 -8.56 8.39 6.58
N ILE A 100 -9.05 7.75 5.50
CA ILE A 100 -10.48 7.50 5.35
C ILE A 100 -10.96 6.52 6.43
N LYS A 101 -12.26 6.56 6.73
CA LYS A 101 -12.86 5.74 7.80
C LYS A 101 -12.93 4.25 7.47
N LEU A 102 -12.87 3.90 6.19
CA LEU A 102 -12.88 2.52 5.73
C LEU A 102 -11.54 1.86 6.05
N ASP A 103 -11.59 0.58 6.43
CA ASP A 103 -10.37 -0.22 6.52
C ASP A 103 -9.80 -0.49 5.11
N ALA A 104 -8.49 -0.74 5.03
CA ALA A 104 -7.80 -0.94 3.76
C ALA A 104 -8.44 -2.00 2.87
N VAL A 105 -8.91 -3.11 3.43
CA VAL A 105 -9.45 -4.23 2.65
C VAL A 105 -10.81 -3.85 2.05
N THR A 106 -11.67 -3.20 2.84
CA THR A 106 -12.95 -2.67 2.35
C THR A 106 -12.73 -1.57 1.31
N ALA A 107 -11.79 -0.65 1.56
CA ALA A 107 -11.46 0.42 0.61
C ALA A 107 -10.91 -0.12 -0.73
N MET A 108 -10.05 -1.15 -0.68
CA MET A 108 -9.58 -1.85 -1.88
C MET A 108 -10.75 -2.46 -2.66
N ALA A 109 -11.68 -3.11 -1.97
CA ALA A 109 -12.84 -3.73 -2.61
C ALA A 109 -13.74 -2.68 -3.28
N GLU A 110 -14.04 -1.57 -2.61
CA GLU A 110 -14.85 -0.48 -3.18
C GLU A 110 -14.18 0.14 -4.41
N GLU A 111 -12.86 0.37 -4.37
CA GLU A 111 -12.13 0.92 -5.52
C GLU A 111 -12.11 -0.06 -6.71
N LEU A 112 -11.92 -1.36 -6.47
CA LEU A 112 -11.97 -2.40 -7.49
C LEU A 112 -13.38 -2.55 -8.11
N GLU A 113 -14.42 -2.46 -7.29
CA GLU A 113 -15.80 -2.54 -7.75
C GLU A 113 -16.18 -1.33 -8.61
N ALA A 114 -15.80 -0.13 -8.17
CA ALA A 114 -16.03 1.13 -8.88
C ALA A 114 -15.20 1.25 -10.18
N SER A 115 -14.06 0.58 -10.27
CA SER A 115 -13.20 0.67 -11.44
C SER A 115 -13.83 0.04 -12.69
N ILE A 116 -13.80 0.79 -13.80
CA ILE A 116 -14.30 0.37 -15.12
C ILE A 116 -13.30 -0.58 -15.80
N VAL A 117 -12.01 -0.46 -15.47
CA VAL A 117 -10.92 -1.28 -16.02
C VAL A 117 -10.24 -2.08 -14.90
N PRO A 118 -9.63 -3.24 -15.20
CA PRO A 118 -8.83 -3.94 -14.22
C PRO A 118 -7.69 -3.07 -13.68
N MET A 119 -7.42 -3.17 -12.38
CA MET A 119 -6.39 -2.38 -11.69
C MET A 119 -5.16 -3.24 -11.37
N THR A 120 -4.00 -2.59 -11.27
CA THR A 120 -2.79 -3.24 -10.74
C THR A 120 -2.68 -2.97 -9.24
N ILE A 121 -2.41 -4.01 -8.45
CA ILE A 121 -2.08 -3.84 -7.03
C ILE A 121 -0.57 -3.98 -6.88
N VAL A 122 0.07 -3.04 -6.19
CA VAL A 122 1.49 -3.09 -5.85
C VAL A 122 1.59 -3.20 -4.33
N ALA A 123 2.06 -4.34 -3.84
CA ALA A 123 2.19 -4.64 -2.43
C ALA A 123 3.67 -4.67 -2.04
N THR A 124 4.11 -3.65 -1.31
CA THR A 124 5.50 -3.52 -0.85
C THR A 124 5.66 -3.93 0.62
N GLY A 125 4.58 -3.92 1.40
CA GLY A 125 4.58 -4.37 2.79
C GLY A 125 4.10 -5.81 3.02
N SER A 126 3.71 -6.11 4.26
CA SER A 126 3.18 -7.45 4.58
C SER A 126 1.89 -7.75 3.80
N TYR A 127 1.78 -8.94 3.21
CA TYR A 127 0.66 -9.29 2.32
C TYR A 127 -0.65 -9.60 3.07
N THR A 128 -0.81 -9.10 4.29
CA THR A 128 -1.97 -9.36 5.16
C THR A 128 -3.24 -8.77 4.56
N ASN A 129 -3.21 -7.51 4.10
CA ASN A 129 -4.36 -6.88 3.45
C ASN A 129 -4.73 -7.60 2.16
N ILE A 130 -3.75 -7.97 1.34
CA ILE A 130 -3.95 -8.73 0.09
C ILE A 130 -4.60 -10.08 0.35
N ALA A 131 -4.09 -10.83 1.34
CA ALA A 131 -4.66 -12.12 1.71
C ALA A 131 -6.11 -11.98 2.20
N MET A 132 -6.41 -10.94 2.98
CA MET A 132 -7.77 -10.65 3.45
C MET A 132 -8.70 -10.24 2.31
N LEU A 133 -8.22 -9.45 1.35
CA LEU A 133 -8.97 -9.06 0.15
C LEU A 133 -9.38 -10.29 -0.65
N ILE A 134 -8.43 -11.19 -0.94
CA ILE A 134 -8.68 -12.41 -1.70
C ILE A 134 -9.68 -13.32 -0.96
N GLN A 135 -9.56 -13.44 0.36
CA GLN A 135 -10.46 -14.29 1.16
C GLN A 135 -11.88 -13.74 1.28
N LYS A 136 -12.04 -12.42 1.47
CA LYS A 136 -13.34 -11.80 1.71
C LYS A 136 -14.07 -11.40 0.41
N TYR A 137 -13.33 -11.04 -0.63
CA TYR A 137 -13.85 -10.45 -1.86
C TYR A 137 -13.36 -11.20 -3.11
N SER A 138 -13.38 -12.54 -3.05
CA SER A 138 -12.94 -13.40 -4.17
C SER A 138 -13.69 -13.16 -5.48
N SER A 139 -14.92 -12.62 -5.42
CA SER A 139 -15.68 -12.21 -6.61
C SER A 139 -15.04 -11.06 -7.38
N LEU A 140 -14.20 -10.23 -6.74
CA LEU A 140 -13.56 -9.06 -7.34
C LEU A 140 -12.21 -9.38 -8.01
N LEU A 141 -11.71 -10.62 -7.95
CA LEU A 141 -10.38 -10.94 -8.50
C LEU A 141 -10.25 -10.68 -10.00
N HIS A 142 -11.35 -10.78 -10.75
CA HIS A 142 -11.39 -10.44 -12.18
C HIS A 142 -11.20 -8.93 -12.47
N LYS A 143 -11.31 -8.07 -11.44
CA LYS A 143 -11.01 -6.62 -11.50
C LYS A 143 -9.53 -6.34 -11.24
N ILE A 144 -8.71 -7.34 -10.95
CA ILE A 144 -7.27 -7.19 -10.70
C ILE A 144 -6.52 -7.68 -11.93
N GLU A 145 -5.79 -6.79 -12.61
CA GLU A 145 -4.95 -7.15 -13.76
C GLU A 145 -3.77 -8.03 -13.33
N LYS A 146 -3.08 -7.59 -12.28
CA LYS A 146 -1.91 -8.25 -11.68
C LYS A 146 -1.65 -7.72 -10.28
N ILE A 147 -0.92 -8.51 -9.50
CA ILE A 147 -0.39 -8.12 -8.20
C ILE A 147 1.14 -8.16 -8.31
N CYS A 148 1.79 -7.04 -8.04
CA CYS A 148 3.24 -6.91 -7.99
C CYS A 148 3.68 -6.92 -6.53
N PHE A 149 4.52 -7.88 -6.16
CA PHE A 149 5.10 -7.98 -4.81
C PHE A 149 6.52 -7.43 -4.82
N ASP A 150 6.87 -6.63 -3.81
CA ASP A 150 8.27 -6.32 -3.52
C ASP A 150 8.88 -7.54 -2.81
N GLU A 151 9.86 -8.19 -3.43
CA GLU A 151 10.60 -9.29 -2.81
C GLU A 151 12.11 -9.08 -2.98
N TRP A 152 12.80 -8.89 -1.85
CA TRP A 152 14.25 -9.08 -1.72
C TRP A 152 14.68 -10.55 -1.74
N LEU A 153 13.74 -11.51 -1.80
CA LEU A 153 14.01 -12.93 -1.51
C LEU A 153 13.63 -13.91 -2.61
N PHE A 154 13.88 -13.63 -3.90
CA PHE A 154 13.85 -14.71 -4.90
C PHE A 154 15.00 -14.64 -5.91
N VAL A 155 16.01 -15.47 -5.65
CA VAL A 155 16.87 -16.06 -6.68
C VAL A 155 15.97 -16.93 -7.58
N ARG A 156 15.32 -16.34 -8.58
CA ARG A 156 15.04 -16.90 -9.94
C ARG A 156 13.93 -16.10 -10.64
N ARG A 157 14.29 -15.73 -11.88
CA ARG A 157 13.51 -15.17 -13.00
C ARG A 157 11.98 -15.27 -12.90
N GLU A 158 11.36 -14.12 -13.15
CA GLU A 158 10.00 -13.90 -13.66
C GLU A 158 8.85 -14.19 -12.68
N CYS A 159 8.41 -13.17 -11.94
CA CYS A 159 7.07 -13.12 -11.34
C CYS A 159 6.26 -11.97 -11.94
N VAL A 160 5.64 -12.25 -13.09
CA VAL A 160 4.36 -11.66 -13.46
C VAL A 160 3.34 -12.75 -13.12
N PHE A 161 2.67 -12.65 -11.97
CA PHE A 161 1.41 -13.39 -11.79
C PHE A 161 0.38 -12.71 -12.69
N SER A 162 0.33 -13.15 -13.96
CA SER A 162 -0.84 -12.92 -14.79
C SER A 162 -1.96 -13.70 -14.13
N CYS A 163 -2.92 -12.99 -13.52
CA CYS A 163 -4.15 -13.59 -13.04
C CYS A 163 -4.94 -14.08 -14.26
N ARG A 164 -4.59 -15.26 -14.78
CA ARG A 164 -5.49 -16.08 -15.59
C ARG A 164 -6.23 -17.00 -14.62
N ILE A 165 -7.37 -16.51 -14.12
CA ILE A 165 -8.42 -17.34 -13.54
C ILE A 165 -9.30 -17.83 -14.68
#